data_AF-A0A5B9VTT7-F1
#
_entry.id   AF-A0A5B9VTT7-F1
#
_cell.length_a   1.000
_cell.length_b   1.000
_cell.length_c   1.000
_cell.angle_alpha   90.00
_cell.angle_beta   90.00
_cell.angle_gamma   90.00
#
_symmetry.space_group_name_H-M   'P 1'
#
loop_
_entity.id
_entity.type
_entity.pdbx_description
1 polymer ?
#
loop_
_entity_poly.entity_id
_entity_poly.type
_entity_poly.pdbx_seq_one_letter_code
_entity_poly.pdbx_strand_id
1 'polypeptide(L)' 'MLDWEETMSLTELLPSIRGLSRPEKLRLIQVLAAELAAAESPTPAPLAEGETYPVWSPYDAHEAAATLLNLLDEERPRP' A
#
# COMPACT_ATOMS: atom_id res chain seq x y z
N MET A 1 -6.52 29.10 13.48
CA MET A 1 -6.73 27.67 13.76
C MET A 1 -7.47 27.15 12.55
N LEU A 2 -6.74 26.58 11.58
CA LEU A 2 -7.26 26.33 10.24
C LEU A 2 -8.34 25.25 10.30
N ASP A 3 -9.53 25.61 9.84
CA ASP A 3 -10.61 24.70 9.48
C ASP A 3 -10.13 23.82 8.31
N TRP A 4 -9.60 22.63 8.59
CA TRP A 4 -9.10 21.70 7.56
C TRP A 4 -10.00 20.48 7.34
N GLU A 5 -11.18 20.41 7.97
CA GLU A 5 -12.19 19.39 7.67
C GLU A 5 -13.24 19.92 6.68
N GLU A 6 -12.83 20.56 5.59
CA GLU A 6 -13.69 20.58 4.41
C GLU A 6 -13.60 19.20 3.75
N THR A 7 -14.65 18.40 3.92
CA THR A 7 -14.78 17.10 3.28
C THR A 7 -14.87 17.30 1.76
N MET A 8 -13.74 17.27 1.06
CA MET A 8 -13.72 17.27 -0.40
C MET A 8 -14.42 16.01 -0.91
N SER A 9 -15.34 16.17 -1.86
CA SER A 9 -16.02 15.04 -2.47
C SER A 9 -15.11 14.31 -3.46
N LEU A 10 -15.32 13.00 -3.63
CA LEU A 10 -14.57 12.21 -4.62
C LEU A 10 -14.69 12.80 -6.03
N THR A 11 -15.85 13.37 -6.35
CA THR A 11 -16.13 14.00 -7.65
C THR A 11 -15.22 15.20 -7.92
N GLU A 12 -14.86 15.96 -6.89
CA GLU A 12 -13.96 17.12 -6.99
C GLU A 12 -12.49 16.70 -7.11
N LEU A 13 -12.11 15.57 -6.52
CA LEU A 13 -10.74 15.04 -6.55
C LEU A 13 -10.42 14.26 -7.84
N LEU A 14 -11.43 13.64 -8.46
CA LEU A 14 -11.26 12.79 -9.65
C LEU A 14 -10.51 13.45 -10.81
N PRO A 15 -10.78 14.72 -11.20
CA PRO A 15 -10.03 15.38 -12.26
C PRO A 15 -8.52 15.46 -11.97
N SER A 16 -8.15 15.83 -10.75
CA SER A 16 -6.75 15.94 -10.32
C SER A 16 -6.06 14.58 -10.29
N ILE A 17 -6.74 13.55 -9.76
CA ILE A 17 -6.22 12.18 -9.74
C ILE A 17 -6.01 11.63 -11.16
N ARG A 18 -6.92 11.97 -12.10
CA ARG A 18 -6.79 11.57 -13.50
C ARG A 18 -5.59 12.21 -14.20
N GLY A 19 -5.19 13.42 -13.78
CA GLY A 19 -4.02 14.13 -14.29
C GLY A 19 -2.67 13.55 -13.87
N LEU A 20 -2.64 12.71 -12.82
CA LEU A 20 -1.40 12.09 -12.34
C LEU A 20 -0.78 11.13 -13.38
N SER A 21 0.55 11.07 -13.38
CA SER A 21 1.29 10.06 -14.15
C SER A 21 1.05 8.65 -13.60
N ARG A 22 1.36 7.60 -14.39
CA ARG A 22 1.20 6.20 -13.97
C ARG A 22 1.89 5.88 -12.62
N PRO A 23 3.17 6.22 -12.38
CA PRO A 23 3.80 5.92 -11.09
C PRO A 23 3.15 6.67 -9.93
N GLU A 24 2.72 7.92 -10.13
CA GLU A 24 2.04 8.72 -9.11
C GLU A 24 0.67 8.15 -8.74
N LYS A 25 -0.09 7.66 -9.72
CA LYS A 25 -1.37 6.96 -9.47
C LYS A 25 -1.17 5.71 -8.64
N LEU A 26 -0.15 4.90 -8.97
CA LEU A 26 0.19 3.71 -8.19
C LEU A 26 0.61 4.09 -6.76
N ARG A 27 1.38 5.16 -6.60
CA ARG A 27 1.78 5.67 -5.28
C ARG A 27 0.57 6.12 -4.46
N LEU A 28 -0.37 6.84 -5.06
CA LEU A 28 -1.61 7.28 -4.40
C LEU A 28 -2.42 6.08 -3.90
N ILE A 29 -2.60 5.04 -4.74
CA ILE A 29 -3.31 3.81 -4.36
C ILE A 29 -2.63 3.15 -3.15
N GLN A 30 -1.30 3.05 -3.14
CA GLN A 30 -0.55 2.46 -2.02
C GLN A 30 -0.74 3.23 -0.71
N VAL A 31 -0.70 4.57 -0.77
CA VAL A 31 -0.91 5.41 0.41
C VAL A 31 -2.31 5.20 0.98
N LEU A 32 -3.34 5.27 0.13
CA LEU A 32 -4.73 5.08 0.56
C LEU A 32 -4.97 3.67 1.12
N ALA A 33 -4.41 2.64 0.49
CA ALA A 33 -4.51 1.26 0.98
C ALA A 33 -3.83 1.09 2.35
N ALA A 34 -2.67 1.72 2.57
CA ALA A 34 -1.97 1.66 3.85
C ALA A 34 -2.72 2.41 4.95
N GLU A 35 -3.32 3.56 4.64
CA GLU A 35 -4.14 4.34 5.57
C GLU A 35 -5.40 3.57 6.00
N LEU A 36 -6.09 2.92 5.05
CA LEU A 36 -7.24 2.06 5.35
C LEU A 36 -6.84 0.87 6.23
N ALA A 37 -5.75 0.18 5.90
CA ALA A 37 -5.26 -0.94 6.70
C ALA A 37 -4.87 -0.52 8.14
N ALA A 38 -4.26 0.67 8.29
CA ALA A 38 -3.90 1.21 9.60
C ALA A 38 -5.12 1.68 10.41
N ALA A 39 -6.14 2.22 9.75
CA ALA A 39 -7.40 2.60 10.40
C ALA A 39 -8.20 1.39 10.89
N GLU A 40 -8.16 0.29 10.14
CA GLU A 40 -8.84 -0.98 10.49
C GLU A 40 -8.04 -1.82 11.49
N SER A 41 -6.73 -1.58 11.63
CA SER A 41 -5.82 -2.27 12.55
C SER A 41 -5.17 -1.26 13.49
N PRO A 42 -5.84 -0.82 14.58
CA PRO A 42 -5.36 0.26 15.47
C PRO A 42 -4.08 -0.10 16.25
N THR A 43 -3.48 -1.26 15.99
CA THR A 43 -2.18 -1.68 16.52
C THR A 43 -1.67 -2.79 15.60
N PRO A 44 -0.37 -2.83 15.23
CA PRO A 44 0.21 -4.08 14.76
C PRO A 44 0.24 -5.01 15.97
N ALA A 45 -0.87 -5.71 16.22
CA ALA A 45 -0.87 -6.84 17.13
C ALA A 45 0.18 -7.81 16.59
N PRO A 46 1.09 -8.35 17.43
CA PRO A 46 1.99 -9.40 16.99
C PRO A 46 1.17 -10.48 16.30
N LEU A 47 1.65 -10.94 15.13
CA LEU A 47 0.97 -11.97 14.34
C LEU A 47 0.63 -13.13 15.28
N ALA A 48 -0.65 -13.34 15.52
CA ALA A 48 -1.11 -14.36 16.43
C ALA A 48 -1.00 -15.73 15.75
N GLU A 49 -0.51 -16.70 16.51
CA GLU A 49 -0.34 -18.06 15.99
C GLU A 49 -1.71 -18.65 15.64
N GLY A 50 -1.87 -19.07 14.38
CA GLY A 50 -3.13 -19.61 13.85
C GLY A 50 -4.05 -18.59 13.18
N GLU A 51 -3.71 -17.30 13.18
CA GLU A 51 -4.49 -16.28 12.48
C GLU A 51 -4.12 -16.16 10.99
N THR A 52 -5.12 -15.89 10.16
CA THR A 52 -4.93 -15.67 8.72
C THR A 52 -5.02 -14.18 8.43
N TYR A 53 -3.89 -13.58 8.09
CA TYR A 53 -3.82 -12.17 7.73
C TYR A 53 -3.97 -12.02 6.21
N PRO A 54 -5.03 -11.38 5.71
CA PRO A 54 -5.15 -11.12 4.29
C PRO A 54 -4.03 -10.18 3.87
N VAL A 55 -3.08 -10.69 3.10
CA VAL A 55 -2.06 -9.86 2.47
C VAL A 55 -2.74 -9.10 1.34
N TRP A 56 -2.96 -7.80 1.55
CA TRP A 56 -3.39 -6.88 0.50
C TRP A 56 -2.21 -6.55 -0.41
N SER A 57 -1.62 -7.58 -1.05
CA SER A 57 -0.71 -7.32 -2.16
C SER A 57 -1.53 -6.75 -3.30
N PRO A 58 -1.00 -5.79 -4.07
CA PRO A 58 -1.64 -5.37 -5.32
C PRO A 58 -2.00 -6.61 -6.14
N TYR A 59 -3.21 -6.62 -6.71
CA TYR A 59 -3.71 -7.72 -7.52
C TYR A 59 -2.64 -8.07 -8.58
N ASP A 60 -2.22 -9.34 -8.63
CA ASP A 60 -1.23 -9.86 -9.59
C ASP A 60 0.22 -9.37 -9.43
N ALA A 61 0.65 -8.94 -8.22
CA ALA A 61 2.04 -8.55 -7.95
C ALA A 61 3.02 -9.73 -7.75
N HIS A 62 2.71 -10.93 -8.25
CA HIS A 62 3.53 -12.14 -8.10
C HIS A 62 4.94 -11.96 -8.67
N GLU A 63 5.08 -11.22 -9.78
CA GLU A 63 6.36 -10.93 -10.41
C GLU A 63 7.27 -10.05 -9.54
N ALA A 64 6.69 -9.11 -8.78
CA ALA A 64 7.45 -8.25 -7.87
C ALA A 64 8.00 -9.07 -6.69
N ALA A 65 7.20 -9.97 -6.13
CA ALA A 65 7.64 -10.88 -5.08
C ALA A 65 8.78 -11.79 -5.56
N ALA A 66 8.65 -12.37 -6.76
CA ALA A 66 9.69 -13.21 -7.36
C ALA A 66 10.99 -12.43 -7.59
N THR A 67 10.90 -11.19 -8.08
CA THR A 67 12.08 -10.33 -8.31
C THR A 67 12.81 -10.01 -7.01
N LEU A 68 12.07 -9.70 -5.94
CA LEU A 68 12.66 -9.41 -4.63
C LEU A 68 13.32 -10.65 -4.00
N LEU A 69 12.73 -11.83 -4.18
CA LEU A 69 13.31 -13.10 -3.72
C LEU A 69 14.62 -13.42 -4.46
N ASN A 70 14.68 -13.20 -5.77
CA ASN A 70 15.90 -13.39 -6.55
C ASN A 70 17.02 -12.45 -6.11
N LEU A 71 16.72 -11.15 -5.92
CA LEU A 71 17.69 -10.19 -5.40
C LEU A 71 18.22 -10.58 -4.01
N LEU A 72 17.36 -11.10 -3.13
CA LEU A 72 17.76 -11.56 -1.81
C LEU A 72 18.68 -12.80 -1.87
N ASP A 73 18.45 -13.69 -2.84
CA ASP A 73 19.36 -14.83 -3.11
C ASP A 73 20.71 -14.37 -3.66
N GLU A 74 20.73 -13.32 -4.48
CA GLU A 74 21.96 -12.74 -5.03
C GLU A 74 22.81 -12.04 -3.96
N GLU A 75 22.16 -11.37 -3.01
CA GLU A 75 22.79 -10.67 -1.87
C GLU A 75 23.14 -11.60 -0.70
N ARG A 76 22.73 -12.87 -0.75
CA ARG A 76 23.08 -13.84 0.30
C ARG A 76 24.60 -14.04 0.29
N PRO A 77 25.31 -13.76 1.40
CA PRO A 77 26.75 -13.98 1.45
C PRO A 77 27.00 -15.46 1.19
N ARG A 78 27.73 -15.76 0.10
CA ARG A 78 28.19 -17.13 -0.16
C ARG A 78 29.13 -17.55 0.98
N PRO A 79 29.07 -18.83 1.41
CA PRO A 79 29.93 -19.34 2.48
C PRO A 79 31.42 -19.20 2.13
#